data_AF-A0AAW8SZR7-F1
#
_entry.id   AF-A0AAW8SZR7-F1
#
_cell.length_a   1.000
_cell.length_b   1.000
_cell.length_c   1.000
_cell.angle_alpha   90.00
_cell.angle_beta   90.00
_cell.angle_gamma   90.00
#
_symmetry.space_group_name_H-M   'P 1'
#
loop_
_entity.id
_entity.type
_entity.pdbx_description
1 polymer ?
#
loop_
_entity_poly.entity_id
_entity_poly.type
_entity_poly.pdbx_seq_one_letter_code
_entity_poly.pdbx_strand_id
1 'polypeptide(L)'
;MLSSGNVVVDKLREINLDGNVIPHSWYGQLRKKTKKGVEKPYLNAIVILAEITYWYRPKKIFNDEGQLIGYKKKFIEDILQKSYKQLSKKTGLFRKSYKRCNCVLREKGDY
;
A
#
# COMPACT_ATOMS: atom_id res chain seq x y z
N MET A 1 27.27 -19.45 4.67
CA MET A 1 26.42 -18.25 4.89
C MET A 1 25.65 -17.96 3.63
N LEU A 2 24.35 -17.74 3.71
CA LEU A 2 23.56 -17.25 2.57
C LEU A 2 23.96 -15.79 2.30
N SER A 3 24.80 -15.56 1.29
CA SER A 3 25.23 -14.24 0.83
C SER A 3 24.78 -14.05 -0.62
N SER A 4 24.35 -12.83 -0.94
CA SER A 4 24.00 -12.42 -2.30
C SER A 4 25.22 -12.07 -3.16
N GLY A 5 26.43 -12.06 -2.59
CA GLY A 5 27.63 -11.53 -3.24
C GLY A 5 27.74 -10.00 -3.19
N ASN A 6 26.79 -9.31 -2.54
CA ASN A 6 26.79 -7.86 -2.40
C ASN A 6 26.63 -7.46 -0.91
N VAL A 7 27.66 -6.81 -0.37
CA VAL A 7 27.73 -6.40 1.05
C VAL A 7 26.56 -5.50 1.46
N VAL A 8 26.04 -4.65 0.55
CA VAL A 8 24.91 -3.76 0.83
C VAL A 8 23.60 -4.55 0.93
N VAL A 9 23.38 -5.49 0.02
CA VAL A 9 22.19 -6.35 0.03
C VAL A 9 22.19 -7.27 1.25
N ASP A 10 23.35 -7.79 1.62
CA ASP A 10 23.51 -8.64 2.80
C ASP A 10 23.25 -7.87 4.09
N LYS A 11 23.67 -6.60 4.18
CA LYS A 11 23.32 -5.70 5.30
C LYS A 11 21.84 -5.32 5.33
N LEU A 12 21.23 -5.11 4.17
CA LEU A 12 19.80 -4.78 4.06
C LEU A 12 18.91 -5.91 4.60
N ARG A 13 19.35 -7.16 4.51
CA ARG A 13 18.64 -8.32 5.09
C ARG A 13 18.46 -8.22 6.61
N GLU A 14 19.38 -7.54 7.30
CA GLU A 14 19.33 -7.38 8.75
C GLU A 14 18.28 -6.34 9.19
N ILE A 15 17.77 -5.54 8.26
CA ILE A 15 16.79 -4.49 8.53
C ILE A 15 15.38 -5.05 8.42
N ASN A 16 14.62 -4.98 9.52
CA ASN A 16 13.20 -5.31 9.52
C ASN A 16 12.37 -4.21 8.85
N LEU A 17 12.18 -4.33 7.54
CA LEU A 17 11.32 -3.42 6.77
C LEU A 17 9.85 -3.82 6.94
N ASP A 18 9.08 -3.03 7.69
CA ASP A 18 7.61 -3.08 7.69
C ASP A 18 7.01 -1.81 7.07
N GLY A 19 5.90 -1.98 6.35
CA GLY A 19 5.20 -0.85 5.74
C GLY A 19 4.40 -1.21 4.49
N ASN A 20 4.08 -0.17 3.74
CA ASN A 20 3.30 -0.27 2.51
C ASN A 20 4.14 -0.98 1.43
N VAL A 21 3.59 -2.02 0.83
CA VAL A 21 4.19 -2.71 -0.32
C VAL A 21 3.46 -2.27 -1.57
N ILE A 22 4.21 -1.77 -2.56
CA ILE A 22 3.69 -1.35 -3.85
C ILE A 22 4.17 -2.35 -4.91
N PRO A 23 3.28 -3.18 -5.49
CA PRO A 23 3.58 -3.98 -6.66
C PRO A 23 4.02 -3.12 -7.85
N HIS A 24 5.09 -3.52 -8.54
CA HIS A 24 5.57 -2.80 -9.73
C HIS A 24 4.52 -2.76 -10.85
N SER A 25 3.64 -3.76 -10.94
CA SER A 25 2.52 -3.80 -11.89
C SER A 25 1.57 -2.61 -11.76
N TRP A 26 1.40 -2.05 -10.56
CA TRP A 26 0.49 -0.94 -10.32
C TRP A 26 0.87 0.33 -11.07
N TYR A 27 2.16 0.55 -11.34
CA TYR A 27 2.61 1.69 -12.15
C TYR A 27 2.12 1.61 -13.61
N GLY A 28 1.94 0.39 -14.12
CA GLY A 28 1.40 0.13 -15.45
C GLY A 28 -0.14 0.09 -15.48
N GLN A 29 -0.78 -0.41 -14.42
CA GLN A 29 -2.25 -0.59 -14.38
C GLN A 29 -2.98 0.70 -13.98
N LEU A 30 -2.47 1.38 -12.95
CA LEU A 30 -3.07 2.59 -12.37
C LEU A 30 -2.50 3.83 -13.04
N ARG A 31 -3.03 4.14 -14.24
CA ARG A 31 -2.63 5.30 -15.04
C ARG A 31 -3.78 6.29 -15.17
N LYS A 32 -3.43 7.56 -15.32
CA LYS A 32 -4.37 8.64 -15.64
C LYS A 32 -3.99 9.29 -16.97
N LYS A 33 -5.00 9.66 -17.76
CA LYS A 33 -4.81 10.51 -18.93
C LYS A 33 -4.48 11.94 -18.47
N THR A 34 -3.41 12.50 -19.00
CA THR A 34 -3.06 13.91 -18.81
C THR A 34 -3.87 14.79 -19.77
N LYS A 35 -3.86 16.12 -19.54
CA LYS A 35 -4.51 17.08 -20.45
C LYS A 35 -3.98 17.00 -21.90
N LYS A 36 -2.77 16.46 -22.10
CA LYS A 36 -2.12 16.28 -23.41
C LYS A 36 -2.37 14.88 -24.00
N GLY A 37 -3.33 14.11 -23.48
CA GLY A 37 -3.63 12.75 -23.95
C GLY A 37 -2.63 11.67 -23.51
N VAL A 38 -1.43 12.04 -23.05
CA VAL A 38 -0.41 11.10 -22.57
C VAL A 38 -0.88 10.46 -21.28
N GLU A 39 -0.80 9.14 -21.21
CA GLU A 39 -1.05 8.38 -19.99
C GLU A 39 0.20 8.34 -19.09
N LYS A 40 0.00 8.64 -17.81
CA LYS A 40 1.07 8.59 -16.81
C LYS A 40 0.61 7.81 -15.57
N PRO A 41 1.53 7.11 -14.87
CA PRO A 41 1.22 6.47 -13.60
C PRO A 41 0.56 7.45 -12.64
N TYR A 42 -0.54 7.03 -12.04
CA TYR A 42 -1.26 7.83 -11.07
C TYR A 42 -0.69 7.57 -9.67
N LEU A 43 0.49 8.14 -9.39
CA LEU A 43 1.22 7.92 -8.14
C LEU A 43 0.36 8.08 -6.88
N ASN A 44 -0.53 9.08 -6.86
CA ASN A 44 -1.43 9.28 -5.74
C ASN A 44 -2.35 8.08 -5.52
N ALA A 45 -2.96 7.53 -6.57
CA ALA A 45 -3.83 6.37 -6.46
C ALA A 45 -3.05 5.12 -6.01
N ILE A 46 -1.83 4.95 -6.53
CA ILE A 46 -0.92 3.86 -6.16
C ILE A 46 -0.59 3.90 -4.66
N VAL A 47 -0.19 5.07 -4.14
CA VAL A 47 0.15 5.24 -2.71
C VAL A 47 -1.07 5.02 -1.82
N ILE A 48 -2.24 5.50 -2.24
CA ILE A 48 -3.50 5.33 -1.50
C ILE A 48 -3.88 3.85 -1.44
N LEU A 49 -3.82 3.16 -2.58
CA LEU A 49 -4.11 1.74 -2.66
C LEU A 49 -3.14 0.95 -1.77
N ALA A 50 -1.86 1.30 -1.78
CA ALA A 50 -0.85 0.65 -0.93
C ALA A 50 -1.15 0.78 0.56
N GLU A 51 -1.61 1.97 1.00
CA GLU A 51 -2.04 2.18 2.37
C GLU A 51 -3.25 1.31 2.70
N ILE A 52 -4.27 1.28 1.83
CA ILE A 52 -5.46 0.45 2.04
C ILE A 52 -5.05 -1.03 2.14
N THR A 53 -4.28 -1.54 1.18
CA THR A 53 -3.79 -2.92 1.18
C THR A 53 -2.97 -3.25 2.44
N TYR A 54 -2.19 -2.32 2.97
CA TYR A 54 -1.46 -2.52 4.22
C TYR A 54 -2.39 -2.79 5.41
N TRP A 55 -3.52 -2.08 5.50
CA TRP A 55 -4.51 -2.28 6.57
C TRP A 55 -5.31 -3.56 6.43
N TYR A 56 -5.57 -3.98 5.20
CA TYR A 56 -6.24 -5.25 4.91
C TYR A 56 -5.30 -6.46 4.98
N ARG A 57 -3.97 -6.26 5.01
CA ARG A 57 -3.01 -7.36 5.23
C ARG A 57 -3.24 -7.97 6.63
N PRO A 58 -3.49 -9.29 6.72
CA PRO A 58 -3.73 -9.94 8.00
C PRO A 58 -2.49 -9.85 8.89
N LYS A 59 -2.69 -9.49 10.17
CA LYS A 59 -1.63 -9.54 11.18
C LYS A 59 -1.52 -10.97 11.69
N LYS A 60 -0.36 -11.59 11.51
CA LYS A 60 -0.04 -12.89 12.10
C LYS A 60 0.00 -12.78 13.62
N ILE A 61 -0.63 -13.71 14.32
CA ILE A 61 -0.55 -13.85 15.77
C ILE A 61 0.27 -15.09 16.07
N PHE A 62 1.26 -14.96 16.94
CA PHE A 62 2.09 -16.06 17.41
C PHE A 62 1.78 -16.33 18.89
N ASN A 63 1.92 -17.59 19.32
CA ASN A 63 1.91 -17.92 20.75
C ASN A 63 3.26 -17.54 21.40
N ASP A 64 3.35 -17.73 22.72
CA ASP A 64 4.58 -17.48 23.48
C ASP A 64 5.76 -18.37 23.05
N GLU A 65 5.49 -19.47 22.35
CA GLU A 65 6.47 -20.40 21.78
C GLU A 65 6.85 -20.06 20.32
N GLY A 66 6.32 -18.98 19.75
CA GLY A 66 6.62 -18.52 18.39
C GLY A 66 5.89 -19.27 17.25
N GLN A 67 4.95 -20.14 17.56
CA GLN A 67 4.09 -20.83 16.59
C GLN A 67 2.95 -19.92 16.12
N LEU A 68 2.64 -19.95 14.82
CA LEU A 68 1.54 -19.18 14.23
C LEU A 68 0.20 -19.75 14.69
N ILE A 69 -0.53 -19.00 15.51
CA ILE A 69 -1.84 -19.42 16.04
C ILE A 69 -3.03 -18.86 15.26
N GLY A 70 -2.81 -17.85 14.42
CA GLY A 70 -3.87 -17.35 13.54
C GLY A 70 -3.60 -15.97 12.94
N TYR A 71 -4.68 -15.37 12.46
CA TYR A 71 -4.67 -14.07 11.80
C TYR A 71 -5.69 -13.12 12.43
N LYS A 72 -5.34 -11.83 12.50
CA LYS A 72 -6.23 -10.79 13.01
C LYS A 72 -6.26 -9.59 12.06
N LYS A 73 -7.44 -9.00 11.91
CA LYS A 73 -7.63 -7.72 11.21
C LYS A 73 -6.98 -6.58 11.99
N LYS A 74 -6.46 -5.57 11.28
CA LYS A 74 -5.79 -4.40 11.89
C LYS A 74 -6.77 -3.28 12.29
N PHE A 75 -8.07 -3.49 12.10
CA PHE A 75 -9.13 -2.52 12.38
C PHE A 75 -10.30 -3.21 13.11
N ILE A 76 -11.11 -2.42 13.81
CA ILE A 76 -12.15 -2.93 14.73
C ILE A 76 -13.40 -3.38 13.97
N GLU A 77 -13.87 -2.53 13.06
CA GLU A 77 -15.09 -2.74 12.26
C GLU A 77 -14.88 -3.69 11.08
N ASP A 78 -15.88 -3.86 10.22
CA ASP A 78 -15.78 -4.68 9.00
C ASP A 78 -15.10 -3.97 7.83
N ILE A 79 -15.09 -2.63 7.88
CA ILE A 79 -14.49 -1.78 6.85
C ILE A 79 -13.48 -0.83 7.50
N LEU A 80 -12.39 -0.53 6.78
CA LEU A 80 -11.39 0.43 7.22
C LEU A 80 -11.98 1.85 7.38
N GLN A 81 -12.21 2.26 8.63
CA GLN A 81 -12.72 3.59 8.99
C GLN A 81 -11.61 4.67 9.03
N LYS A 82 -10.85 4.83 7.94
CA LYS A 82 -9.88 5.93 7.85
C LYS A 82 -10.44 7.13 7.09
N SER A 83 -10.43 8.29 7.74
CA SER A 83 -10.84 9.53 7.08
C SER A 83 -9.81 9.97 6.02
N TYR A 84 -10.30 10.57 4.92
CA TYR A 84 -9.45 11.19 3.90
C TYR A 84 -8.46 12.22 4.48
N LYS A 85 -8.78 12.82 5.64
CA LYS A 85 -7.91 13.78 6.33
C LYS A 85 -6.71 13.08 6.97
N GLN A 86 -6.91 11.91 7.59
CA GLN A 86 -5.82 11.12 8.17
C GLN A 86 -4.90 10.57 7.08
N LEU A 87 -5.48 10.05 5.99
CA LEU A 87 -4.72 9.60 4.83
C LEU A 87 -3.97 10.76 4.15
N SER A 88 -4.62 11.92 3.97
CA SER A 88 -4.01 13.15 3.47
C SER A 88 -2.81 13.62 4.29
N LYS A 89 -2.93 13.57 5.64
CA LYS A 89 -1.83 13.93 6.53
C LYS A 89 -0.63 13.00 6.40
N LYS A 90 -0.86 11.70 6.16
CA LYS A 90 0.20 10.70 5.99
C LYS A 90 0.87 10.77 4.61
N THR A 91 0.10 11.02 3.55
CA THR A 91 0.61 10.99 2.16
C THR A 91 0.95 12.38 1.60
N GLY A 92 0.66 13.45 2.33
CA GLY A 92 0.83 14.84 1.87
C GLY A 92 -0.15 15.27 0.75
N LEU A 93 -1.15 14.45 0.41
CA LEU A 93 -2.04 14.69 -0.72
C LEU A 93 -3.27 15.49 -0.31
N PHE A 94 -3.68 16.47 -1.11
CA PHE A 94 -4.90 17.26 -0.86
C PHE A 94 -6.18 16.41 -0.99
N ARG A 95 -7.24 16.74 -0.23
CA ARG A 95 -8.53 15.99 -0.24
C ARG A 95 -9.15 15.86 -1.64
N LYS A 96 -9.02 16.86 -2.51
CA LYS A 96 -9.51 16.80 -3.91
C LYS A 96 -8.81 15.69 -4.71
N SER A 97 -7.52 15.45 -4.45
CA SER A 97 -6.76 14.39 -5.10
C SER A 97 -7.28 13.01 -4.71
N TYR A 98 -7.66 12.82 -3.45
CA TYR A 98 -8.27 11.57 -2.97
C TYR A 98 -9.60 11.27 -3.66
N LYS A 99 -10.51 12.25 -3.73
CA LYS A 99 -11.78 12.07 -4.44
C LYS A 99 -11.56 11.64 -5.89
N ARG A 100 -10.62 12.29 -6.57
CA ARG A 100 -10.29 11.97 -7.97
C ARG A 100 -9.61 10.60 -8.13
N CYS A 101 -8.78 10.18 -7.18
CA CYS A 101 -8.22 8.82 -7.18
C CYS A 101 -9.32 7.77 -7.03
N ASN A 102 -10.25 7.97 -6.10
CA ASN A 102 -11.35 7.02 -5.89
C ASN A 102 -12.29 6.93 -7.10
N CYS A 103 -12.57 8.03 -7.80
CA CYS A 103 -13.31 7.96 -9.07
C CYS A 103 -12.58 7.09 -10.09
N VAL A 104 -11.27 7.30 -10.28
CA VAL A 104 -10.48 6.53 -11.25
C VAL A 104 -10.35 5.06 -10.86
N LEU A 105 -10.19 4.74 -9.56
CA LEU A 105 -10.13 3.37 -9.08
C LEU A 105 -11.47 2.64 -9.29
N ARG A 106 -12.59 3.32 -9.07
CA ARG A 106 -13.93 2.78 -9.35
C ARG A 106 -14.16 2.55 -10.85
N GLU A 107 -13.74 3.47 -11.71
CA GLU A 107 -13.83 3.32 -13.17
C GLU A 107 -12.98 2.14 -13.69
N LYS A 108 -11.92 1.78 -12.97
CA LYS A 108 -11.01 0.67 -13.31
C LYS A 108 -11.50 -0.70 -12.83
N GLY A 109 -12.58 -0.77 -12.06
CA GLY A 109 -13.15 -2.03 -11.55
C GLY A 109 -12.39 -2.65 -10.37
N ASP A 110 -11.51 -1.89 -9.71
CA ASP A 110 -10.68 -2.39 -8.60
C ASP A 110 -11.36 -2.26 -7.21
N TYR A 111 -12.67 -1.99 -7.16
CA TYR A 111 -13.51 -1.99 -5.96
C TYR A 111 -14.98 -2.24 -6.27
#